data_AF-A0A5Q4ZNX2-F1
#
_entry.id   AF-A0A5Q4ZNX2-F1
#
_cell.length_a   1.000
_cell.length_b   1.000
_cell.length_c   1.000
_cell.angle_alpha   90.00
_cell.angle_beta   90.00
_cell.angle_gamma   90.00
#
_symmetry.space_group_name_H-M   'P 1'
#
loop_
_entity.id
_entity.type
_entity.pdbx_description
1 polymer ?
#
loop_
_entity_poly.entity_id
_entity_poly.type
_entity_poly.pdbx_seq_one_letter_code
_entity_poly.pdbx_strand_id
1 'polypeptide(L)'
;MSPTELERYHRLYELHLTNLTLQGKRPATIDAYSRAVRRISEFFDRSPDTLSTTDLKNFFASLISTHSWSTVKLDRSGLQFFYCHTLNY
;
A
#
# COMPACT_ATOMS: atom_id res chain seq x y z
N MET A 1 -15.06 -3.62 2.05
CA MET A 1 -14.49 -4.54 3.05
C MET A 1 -15.54 -4.95 4.07
N SER A 2 -15.47 -6.18 4.59
CA SER A 2 -16.27 -6.58 5.77
C SER A 2 -15.73 -5.96 7.07
N PRO A 3 -16.49 -5.90 8.18
CA PRO A 3 -16.01 -5.33 9.45
C PRO A 3 -14.70 -5.95 9.96
N THR A 4 -14.61 -7.29 9.95
CA THR A 4 -13.39 -8.01 10.35
C THR A 4 -12.21 -7.73 9.42
N GLU A 5 -12.48 -7.58 8.12
CA GLU A 5 -11.44 -7.21 7.16
C GLU A 5 -10.96 -5.78 7.36
N LEU A 6 -11.85 -4.86 7.72
CA LEU A 6 -11.53 -3.47 8.02
C LEU A 6 -10.64 -3.34 9.27
N GLU A 7 -10.93 -4.09 10.33
CA GLU A 7 -10.09 -4.16 11.53
C GLU A 7 -8.69 -4.66 11.19
N ARG A 8 -8.59 -5.71 10.36
CA ARG A 8 -7.31 -6.22 9.87
C ARG A 8 -6.56 -5.18 9.05
N TYR A 9 -7.25 -4.47 8.15
CA TYR A 9 -6.67 -3.39 7.36
C TYR A 9 -6.09 -2.29 8.26
N HIS A 10 -6.83 -1.82 9.27
CA HIS A 10 -6.35 -0.80 10.21
C HIS A 10 -5.09 -1.25 10.95
N ARG A 11 -5.09 -2.48 11.47
CA ARG A 11 -3.91 -3.04 12.16
C ARG A 11 -2.69 -3.10 11.24
N LEU A 12 -2.86 -3.56 10.00
CA LEU A 12 -1.78 -3.61 9.02
C LEU A 12 -1.29 -2.23 8.61
N TYR A 13 -2.20 -1.25 8.50
CA TYR A 13 -1.88 0.12 8.19
C TYR A 13 -1.05 0.79 9.30
N GLU A 14 -1.44 0.62 10.56
CA GLU A 14 -0.68 1.10 11.72
C GLU A 14 0.71 0.43 11.81
N LEU A 15 0.77 -0.88 11.57
CA LEU A 15 2.05 -1.60 11.53
C LEU A 15 2.95 -1.06 10.40
N HIS A 16 2.39 -0.79 9.23
CA HIS A 16 3.12 -0.20 8.11
C HIS A 16 3.72 1.17 8.48
N LEU A 17 2.94 2.06 9.08
CA LEU A 17 3.41 3.37 9.55
C LEU A 17 4.52 3.24 10.59
N THR A 18 4.37 2.29 11.52
CA THR A 18 5.37 1.98 12.55
C THR A 18 6.67 1.52 11.89
N ASN A 19 6.61 0.58 10.95
CA ASN A 19 7.78 0.05 10.27
C ASN A 19 8.51 1.11 9.45
N LEU A 20 7.78 2.00 8.77
CA LEU A 20 8.39 3.13 8.05
C LEU A 20 9.13 4.07 8.99
N THR A 21 8.53 4.35 10.16
CA THR A 21 9.12 5.20 11.20
C THR A 21 10.38 4.57 11.79
N LEU A 22 10.33 3.27 12.13
CA LEU A 22 11.46 2.52 12.67
C LEU A 22 12.64 2.42 11.69
N GLN A 23 12.37 2.39 10.39
CA GLN A 23 13.43 2.45 9.36
C GLN A 23 13.91 3.87 9.03
N GLY A 24 13.51 4.89 9.80
CA GLY A 24 13.98 6.26 9.63
C GLY A 24 13.56 6.91 8.31
N LYS A 25 12.44 6.51 7.72
CA LYS A 25 11.93 7.14 6.49
C LYS A 25 11.55 8.59 6.77
N ARG A 26 11.80 9.47 5.79
CA ARG A 26 11.42 10.89 5.89
C ARG A 26 9.89 11.04 5.93
N PRO A 27 9.34 12.07 6.59
CA PRO A 27 7.88 12.29 6.66
C PRO A 27 7.17 12.25 5.30
N ALA A 28 7.77 12.88 4.27
CA ALA A 28 7.23 12.86 2.91
C ALA A 28 7.19 11.44 2.29
N THR A 29 8.15 10.58 2.63
CA THR A 29 8.17 9.18 2.20
C THR A 29 7.10 8.37 2.94
N ILE A 30 6.93 8.61 4.25
CA ILE A 30 5.89 7.96 5.05
C ILE A 30 4.50 8.30 4.49
N ASP A 31 4.24 9.57 4.21
CA ASP A 31 2.98 10.02 3.59
C ASP A 31 2.78 9.39 2.21
N ALA A 32 3.79 9.40 1.34
CA ALA A 32 3.68 8.80 0.01
C ALA A 32 3.41 7.29 0.05
N TYR A 33 4.13 6.54 0.91
CA TYR A 33 4.01 5.09 0.97
C TYR A 33 2.70 4.67 1.62
N SER A 34 2.29 5.34 2.69
CA SER A 34 0.99 5.09 3.33
C SER A 34 -0.19 5.46 2.41
N ARG A 35 -0.04 6.47 1.54
CA ARG A 35 -1.03 6.76 0.49
C ARG A 35 -1.18 5.62 -0.50
N ALA A 36 -0.09 4.95 -0.88
CA ALA A 36 -0.14 3.80 -1.78
C ALA A 36 -1.00 2.66 -1.20
N VAL A 37 -0.82 2.37 0.09
CA VAL A 37 -1.59 1.34 0.81
C VAL A 37 -3.08 1.70 0.85
N ARG A 38 -3.43 2.96 1.18
CA ARG A 38 -4.83 3.43 1.14
C ARG A 38 -5.43 3.29 -0.26
N ARG A 39 -4.71 3.77 -1.27
CA ARG A 39 -5.19 3.80 -2.66
C ARG A 39 -5.49 2.40 -3.19
N ILE A 40 -4.62 1.42 -2.94
CA ILE A 40 -4.87 0.06 -3.44
C ILE A 40 -6.01 -0.62 -2.69
N SER A 41 -6.15 -0.37 -1.38
CA SER A 41 -7.27 -0.85 -0.57
C SER A 41 -8.60 -0.31 -1.09
N GLU A 42 -8.65 1.00 -1.34
CA GLU A 42 -9.84 1.69 -1.88
C GLU A 42 -10.17 1.21 -3.30
N PHE A 43 -9.16 0.96 -4.14
CA PHE A 43 -9.36 0.50 -5.51
C PHE A 43 -10.06 -0.87 -5.60
N PHE A 44 -9.72 -1.79 -4.69
CA PHE A 44 -10.29 -3.14 -4.68
C PHE A 44 -11.39 -3.35 -3.64
N ASP A 45 -11.63 -2.37 -2.77
CA ASP A 45 -12.45 -2.51 -1.55
C ASP A 45 -12.07 -3.75 -0.69
N ARG A 46 -10.76 -4.06 -0.65
CA ARG A 46 -10.18 -5.24 0.01
C ARG A 46 -8.91 -4.90 0.77
N SER A 47 -8.63 -5.65 1.83
CA SER A 47 -7.39 -5.47 2.60
C SER A 47 -6.16 -5.86 1.75
N PRO A 48 -5.04 -5.10 1.78
CA PRO A 48 -3.89 -5.31 0.88
C PRO A 48 -3.24 -6.70 1.01
N ASP A 49 -3.33 -7.32 2.17
CA ASP A 49 -2.82 -8.68 2.42
C ASP A 49 -3.56 -9.78 1.67
N THR A 50 -4.76 -9.49 1.16
CA THR A 50 -5.56 -10.44 0.37
C THR A 50 -5.34 -10.33 -1.13
N LEU A 51 -4.58 -9.33 -1.58
CA LEU A 51 -4.39 -9.04 -2.99
C LEU A 51 -3.33 -9.96 -3.59
N SER A 52 -3.64 -10.49 -4.77
CA SER A 52 -2.73 -11.31 -5.55
C SER A 52 -1.80 -10.45 -6.43
N THR A 53 -0.73 -11.05 -6.95
CA THR A 53 0.13 -10.41 -7.96
C THR A 53 -0.66 -9.95 -9.20
N THR A 54 -1.74 -10.65 -9.57
CA THR A 54 -2.61 -10.25 -10.68
C THR A 54 -3.38 -8.97 -10.36
N ASP A 55 -3.88 -8.84 -9.13
CA ASP A 55 -4.52 -7.61 -8.65
C ASP A 55 -3.54 -6.44 -8.71
N LEU A 56 -2.30 -6.63 -8.26
CA LEU A 56 -1.26 -5.59 -8.32
C LEU A 56 -1.00 -5.12 -9.77
N LYS A 57 -0.92 -6.06 -10.73
CA LYS A 57 -0.73 -5.73 -12.15
C LYS A 57 -1.90 -4.90 -12.70
N ASN A 58 -3.13 -5.30 -12.37
CA ASN A 58 -4.34 -4.59 -12.79
C ASN A 58 -4.39 -3.17 -12.21
N PHE A 59 -4.05 -3.03 -10.93
CA PHE A 59 -3.96 -1.73 -10.26
C PHE A 59 -2.95 -0.80 -10.96
N PHE A 60 -1.72 -1.26 -11.19
CA PHE A 60 -0.71 -0.43 -11.84
C PHE A 60 -1.03 -0.12 -13.31
N ALA A 61 -1.66 -1.04 -14.04
CA ALA A 61 -2.13 -0.77 -15.40
C ALA A 61 -3.17 0.37 -15.41
N SER A 62 -4.10 0.40 -14.45
CA SER A 62 -5.07 1.49 -14.27
C SER A 62 -4.41 2.79 -13.80
N LEU A 63 -3.37 2.70 -12.97
CA LEU A 63 -2.68 3.88 -12.44
C LEU A 63 -1.87 4.62 -13.51
N ILE A 64 -1.21 3.88 -14.40
CA ILE A 64 -0.38 4.45 -15.47
C ILE A 64 -1.21 5.28 -16.46
N SER A 65 -2.49 4.97 -16.66
CA SER A 65 -3.36 5.76 -17.55
C SER A 65 -3.87 7.06 -16.92
N THR A 66 -3.78 7.21 -15.59
CA THR A 66 -4.41 8.30 -14.84
C THR A 66 -3.43 9.16 -14.05
N HIS A 67 -2.21 8.68 -13.80
CA HIS A 67 -1.22 9.35 -12.94
C HIS A 67 0.14 9.50 -13.60
N SER A 68 0.93 10.45 -13.10
CA SER A 68 2.33 10.61 -13.52
C SER A 68 3.17 9.39 -13.16
N TRP A 69 4.22 9.13 -13.96
CA TRP A 69 5.20 8.09 -13.66
C TRP A 69 5.88 8.25 -12.29
N SER A 70 6.07 9.49 -11.83
CA SER A 70 6.61 9.75 -10.49
C SER A 70 5.68 9.25 -9.40
N THR A 71 4.37 9.46 -9.56
CA THR A 71 3.35 8.91 -8.66
C THR A 71 3.33 7.39 -8.69
N VAL A 72 3.31 6.78 -9.88
CA VAL A 72 3.32 5.32 -10.04
C VAL A 72 4.54 4.69 -9.37
N LYS A 73 5.72 5.31 -9.49
CA LYS A 73 6.94 4.83 -8.83
C LYS A 73 6.86 4.91 -7.30
N LEU A 74 6.27 5.97 -6.75
CA LEU A 74 6.06 6.10 -5.30
C LEU A 74 5.11 5.02 -4.80
N ASP A 75 3.98 4.81 -5.49
CA ASP A 75 3.01 3.79 -5.12
C ASP A 75 3.62 2.39 -5.16
N ARG A 76 4.39 2.07 -6.21
CA ARG A 76 5.12 0.80 -6.32
C ARG A 76 6.08 0.58 -5.18
N SER A 77 6.85 1.62 -4.82
CA SER A 77 7.84 1.50 -3.75
C SER A 77 7.18 1.37 -2.38
N GLY A 78 6.06 2.07 -2.15
CA GLY A 78 5.28 1.96 -0.92
C GLY A 78 4.65 0.59 -0.75
N LEU A 79 4.06 0.04 -1.81
CA LEU A 79 3.49 -1.30 -1.79
C LEU A 79 4.56 -2.38 -1.65
N GLN A 80 5.70 -2.26 -2.34
CA GLN A 80 6.83 -3.16 -2.14
C GLN A 80 7.29 -3.15 -0.68
N PHE A 81 7.43 -1.98 -0.06
CA PHE A 81 7.75 -1.88 1.35
C PHE A 81 6.71 -2.57 2.24
N PHE A 82 5.43 -2.36 1.95
CA PHE A 82 4.33 -2.99 2.70
C PHE A 82 4.43 -4.52 2.66
N TYR A 83 4.54 -5.12 1.47
CA TYR A 83 4.63 -6.58 1.35
C TYR A 83 5.90 -7.16 1.99
N CYS A 84 7.07 -6.54 1.74
CA CYS A 84 8.34 -7.07 2.25
C CYS A 84 8.54 -6.87 3.77
N HIS A 85 8.04 -5.77 4.34
CA HIS A 85 8.35 -5.41 5.73
C HIS A 85 7.16 -5.40 6.68
N THR A 86 5.93 -5.30 6.16
CA THR A 86 4.72 -5.31 7.01
C THR A 86 4.10 -6.70 7.05
N LEU A 87 4.03 -7.36 5.89
CA LEU A 87 3.52 -8.73 5.80
C LEU A 87 4.61 -9.80 5.88
N ASN A 88 5.89 -9.41 5.76
CA ASN A 88 7.04 -10.31 5.74
C ASN A 88 6.97 -11.37 4.62
N TYR A 89 6.50 -10.97 3.43
CA TYR A 89 6.53 -11.80 2.21
C TYR A 89 7.83 -11.60 1.41
#